data_AF-A0A2D4IBR8-F1
#
_entry.id   AF-A0A2D4IBR8-F1
#
_cell.length_a   1.000
_cell.length_b   1.000
_cell.length_c   1.000
_cell.angle_alpha   90.00
_cell.angle_beta   90.00
_cell.angle_gamma   90.00
#
_symmetry.space_group_name_H-M   'P 1'
#
loop_
_entity.id
_entity.type
_entity.pdbx_description
1 polymer ?
#
loop_
_entity_poly.entity_id
_entity_poly.type
_entity_poly.pdbx_seq_one_letter_code
_entity_poly.pdbx_strand_id
1 'polypeptide(L)'
;MFPMPRVIYAMAEDGLLFRFLFRVHNRTKTPLVATVVSGIIAALMAFLFELKDLVNLMSIGTLLAYSLVATCVLILRYQPELLRASKDLEMLEMNGSEEEKMTINSTVGDSQNAFQEKFSCRSLVFPSEDIPTHLSGRIVYISTTVVAVTITALCGILAHEWGALQKGSIGWVVACVLLLGILLAGTAIIWRQPESKTRLTFKVPGLPLLPLFSILVNIYLMMQLDAGTWARFAVWMAIGFAIYFGYGLQHSEEGQGPPQSQSAANKGLSSANSELSQEMAA
;
A
#
# COMPACT_ATOMS: atom_id res chain seq x y z
N MET A 1 -0.79 24.15 -7.61
CA MET A 1 0.52 24.11 -6.91
C MET A 1 0.43 23.97 -5.39
N PHE A 2 -0.59 24.49 -4.71
CA PHE A 2 -0.65 24.45 -3.23
C PHE A 2 -0.61 23.05 -2.55
N PRO A 3 -1.12 21.96 -3.15
CA PRO A 3 -1.01 20.64 -2.53
C PRO A 3 0.40 20.05 -2.59
N MET A 4 1.18 20.34 -3.64
CA MET A 4 2.47 19.67 -3.89
C MET A 4 3.50 19.94 -2.78
N PRO A 5 3.75 21.19 -2.34
CA PRO A 5 4.66 21.45 -1.23
C PRO A 5 4.19 20.82 0.09
N ARG A 6 2.88 20.64 0.30
CA ARG A 6 2.36 19.99 1.51
C ARG A 6 2.64 18.49 1.51
N VAL A 7 2.49 17.83 0.36
CA VAL A 7 2.84 16.41 0.21
C VAL A 7 4.34 16.21 0.39
N ILE A 8 5.18 17.04 -0.22
CA ILE A 8 6.64 16.98 -0.07
C ILE A 8 7.06 17.23 1.38
N TYR A 9 6.42 18.19 2.06
CA TYR A 9 6.65 18.46 3.47
C TYR A 9 6.29 17.26 4.34
N ALA A 10 5.11 16.67 4.16
CA ALA A 10 4.67 15.49 4.93
C ALA A 10 5.59 14.29 4.70
N MET A 11 5.96 14.02 3.44
CA MET A 11 6.91 12.95 3.12
C MET A 11 8.31 13.20 3.70
N ALA A 12 8.74 14.46 3.83
CA ALA A 12 10.01 14.81 4.46
C ALA A 12 9.93 14.80 6.00
N GLU A 13 8.75 15.04 6.59
CA GLU A 13 8.45 14.88 8.01
C GLU A 13 8.57 13.41 8.42
N ASP A 14 7.98 12.51 7.62
CA ASP A 14 8.02 11.05 7.83
C ASP A 14 9.43 10.44 7.61
N GLY A 15 10.42 11.25 7.19
CA GLY A 15 11.78 10.80 6.90
C GLY A 15 11.95 10.09 5.54
N LEU A 16 10.89 10.00 4.73
CA LEU A 16 10.88 9.38 3.39
C LEU A 16 11.65 10.20 2.34
N LEU A 17 11.69 11.53 2.52
CA LEU A 17 12.45 12.48 1.69
C LEU A 17 13.43 13.30 2.53
N PHE A 18 14.40 13.94 1.87
CA PHE A 18 15.47 14.68 2.55
C PHE A 18 14.95 15.69 3.58
N ARG A 19 15.47 15.61 4.81
CA ARG A 19 14.98 16.35 6.00
C ARG A 19 15.05 17.89 5.86
N PHE A 20 15.83 18.39 4.89
CA PHE A 20 15.90 19.82 4.61
C PHE A 20 14.61 20.39 3.99
N LEU A 21 13.80 19.58 3.30
CA LEU A 21 12.57 20.04 2.65
C LEU A 21 11.44 20.32 3.66
N PHE A 22 11.52 19.75 4.86
CA PHE A 22 10.56 19.98 5.95
C PHE A 22 10.71 21.38 6.60
N ARG A 23 11.82 22.10 6.39
CA ARG A 23 12.08 23.34 7.14
C ARG A 23 11.00 24.42 6.89
N VAL A 24 10.18 24.67 7.90
CA VAL A 24 9.10 25.70 7.87
C VAL A 24 9.65 27.07 8.26
N HIS A 25 9.21 28.11 7.56
CA HIS A 25 9.58 29.48 7.93
C HIS A 25 8.74 30.00 9.11
N ASN A 26 9.40 30.54 10.14
CA ASN A 26 8.79 30.88 11.43
C ASN A 26 7.72 31.99 11.37
N ARG A 27 7.75 32.84 10.33
CA ARG A 27 6.79 33.95 10.16
C ARG A 27 5.56 33.60 9.32
N THR A 28 5.72 32.81 8.26
CA THR A 28 4.64 32.47 7.33
C THR A 28 4.00 31.12 7.61
N LYS A 29 4.61 30.28 8.46
CA LYS A 29 4.19 28.90 8.74
C LYS A 29 3.98 28.06 7.47
N THR A 30 4.67 28.41 6.38
CA THR A 30 4.59 27.72 5.09
C THR A 30 5.92 27.04 4.73
N PRO A 31 5.89 25.88 4.06
CA PRO A 31 7.10 25.19 3.60
C PRO A 31 7.66 25.88 2.35
N LEU A 32 8.36 27.00 2.56
CA LEU A 32 8.89 27.85 1.48
C LEU A 32 9.97 27.12 0.68
N VAL A 33 10.86 26.36 1.34
CA VAL A 33 11.92 25.58 0.68
C VAL A 33 11.33 24.53 -0.27
N ALA A 34 10.33 23.76 0.19
CA ALA A 34 9.64 22.78 -0.67
C ALA A 34 8.95 23.45 -1.87
N THR A 35 8.38 24.64 -1.67
CA THR A 35 7.75 25.41 -2.74
C THR A 35 8.75 25.85 -3.79
N VAL A 36 9.88 26.44 -3.39
CA VAL A 36 10.93 26.90 -4.31
C VAL A 36 11.56 25.73 -5.07
N VAL A 37 11.91 24.64 -4.36
CA VAL A 37 12.50 23.45 -4.98
C VAL A 37 11.54 22.82 -5.99
N SER A 38 10.25 22.64 -5.62
CA SER A 38 9.26 22.10 -6.56
C SER A 38 9.02 23.01 -7.77
N GLY A 39 9.08 24.34 -7.59
CA GLY A 39 8.97 25.32 -8.66
C GLY A 39 10.15 25.27 -9.64
N ILE A 40 11.39 25.17 -9.13
CA ILE A 40 12.60 25.03 -9.96
C ILE A 40 12.54 23.72 -10.76
N ILE A 41 12.17 22.61 -10.11
CA ILE A 41 12.02 21.32 -10.79
C ILE A 41 10.95 21.43 -11.89
N ALA A 42 9.80 22.03 -11.60
CA ALA A 42 8.73 22.22 -12.59
C ALA A 42 9.16 23.11 -13.76
N ALA A 43 9.89 24.20 -13.51
CA ALA A 43 10.42 25.08 -14.55
C ALA A 43 11.42 24.35 -15.45
N LEU A 44 12.30 23.54 -14.85
CA LEU A 44 13.26 22.72 -15.59
C LEU A 44 12.55 21.65 -16.43
N MET A 45 11.50 21.00 -15.91
CA MET A 45 10.69 20.06 -16.71
C MET A 45 10.01 20.74 -17.89
N ALA A 46 9.41 21.91 -17.67
CA ALA A 46 8.74 22.66 -18.73
C ALA A 46 9.71 23.15 -19.81
N PHE A 47 10.99 23.33 -19.45
CA PHE A 47 12.04 23.70 -20.39
C PHE A 47 12.59 22.50 -21.18
N LEU A 48 12.76 21.34 -20.53
CA LEU A 48 13.39 20.16 -21.14
C LEU A 48 12.43 19.26 -21.93
N PHE A 49 11.13 19.32 -21.65
CA PHE A 49 10.15 18.42 -22.25
C PHE A 49 9.07 19.20 -22.99
N GLU A 50 8.59 18.65 -24.11
CA GLU A 50 7.44 19.19 -24.82
C GLU A 50 6.15 19.00 -24.02
N LEU A 51 5.22 19.94 -24.13
CA LEU A 51 3.95 19.91 -23.40
C LEU A 51 3.21 18.57 -23.52
N LYS A 52 3.26 17.93 -24.69
CA LYS A 52 2.61 16.64 -24.94
C LYS A 52 3.22 15.51 -24.11
N ASP A 53 4.55 15.49 -23.98
CA ASP A 53 5.25 14.53 -23.14
C ASP A 53 4.96 14.76 -21.64
N LEU A 54 4.88 16.03 -21.20
CA LEU A 54 4.49 16.34 -19.81
C LEU A 54 3.07 15.85 -19.51
N VAL A 55 2.12 16.06 -20.43
CA VAL A 55 0.73 15.62 -20.26
C VAL A 55 0.64 14.09 -20.21
N ASN A 56 1.40 13.39 -21.06
CA ASN A 56 1.46 11.94 -21.05
C ASN A 56 2.06 11.39 -19.73
N LEU A 57 3.11 12.03 -19.20
CA LEU A 57 3.72 11.66 -17.91
C LEU A 57 2.77 11.93 -16.72
N MET A 58 2.04 13.05 -16.75
CA MET A 58 1.02 13.34 -15.74
C MET A 58 -0.11 12.32 -15.81
N SER A 59 -0.61 12.02 -17.01
CA SER A 59 -1.71 11.09 -17.22
C SER A 59 -1.36 9.68 -16.74
N ILE A 60 -0.21 9.12 -17.15
CA ILE A 60 0.21 7.79 -16.67
C ILE A 60 0.36 7.77 -15.14
N GLY A 61 0.91 8.84 -14.53
CA GLY A 61 0.99 8.97 -13.07
C GLY A 61 -0.37 8.96 -12.38
N THR A 62 -1.35 9.70 -12.91
CA THR A 62 -2.73 9.71 -12.36
C THR A 62 -3.44 8.37 -12.51
N LEU A 63 -3.30 7.70 -13.66
CA LEU A 63 -3.91 6.38 -13.91
C LEU A 63 -3.32 5.31 -12.99
N LEU A 64 -2.01 5.37 -12.73
CA LEU A 64 -1.35 4.46 -11.80
C LEU A 64 -1.77 4.73 -10.35
N ALA A 65 -1.86 6.00 -9.94
CA ALA A 65 -2.34 6.38 -8.62
C ALA A 65 -3.79 5.91 -8.38
N TYR A 66 -4.70 6.09 -9.34
CA TYR A 66 -6.07 5.60 -9.22
C TYR A 66 -6.16 4.07 -9.19
N SER A 67 -5.33 3.38 -9.97
CA SER A 67 -5.23 1.91 -9.91
C SER A 67 -4.73 1.44 -8.55
N LEU A 68 -3.71 2.09 -7.98
CA LEU A 68 -3.18 1.78 -6.65
C LEU A 68 -4.25 2.02 -5.57
N VAL A 69 -4.92 3.18 -5.59
CA VAL A 69 -5.98 3.49 -4.62
C VAL A 69 -7.13 2.49 -4.72
N ALA A 70 -7.58 2.15 -5.93
CA ALA A 70 -8.63 1.14 -6.13
C ALA A 70 -8.20 -0.24 -5.60
N THR A 71 -6.94 -0.62 -5.83
CA THR A 71 -6.35 -1.87 -5.31
C THR A 71 -6.27 -1.85 -3.78
N CYS A 72 -5.83 -0.74 -3.18
CA CYS A 72 -5.78 -0.57 -1.73
C CYS A 72 -7.16 -0.66 -1.10
N VAL A 73 -8.18 0.00 -1.67
CA VAL A 73 -9.56 -0.09 -1.18
C VAL A 73 -10.07 -1.53 -1.27
N LEU A 74 -9.77 -2.23 -2.37
CA LEU A 74 -10.13 -3.64 -2.53
C LEU A 74 -9.45 -4.50 -1.46
N ILE A 75 -8.13 -4.39 -1.28
CA ILE A 75 -7.39 -5.15 -0.25
C ILE A 75 -7.92 -4.85 1.14
N LEU A 76 -8.08 -3.56 1.49
CA LEU A 76 -8.53 -3.12 2.81
C LEU A 76 -9.93 -3.62 3.16
N ARG A 77 -10.82 -3.81 2.17
CA ARG A 77 -12.18 -4.31 2.44
C ARG A 77 -12.21 -5.77 2.87
N TYR A 78 -11.31 -6.56 2.33
CA TYR A 78 -11.26 -8.01 2.53
C TYR A 78 -10.17 -8.44 3.53
N GLN A 79 -9.44 -7.50 4.13
CA GLN A 79 -8.55 -7.80 5.24
C GLN A 79 -9.35 -8.34 6.46
N PRO A 80 -8.88 -9.43 7.10
CA PRO A 80 -9.52 -9.96 8.29
C PRO A 80 -9.37 -8.96 9.44
N GLU A 81 -10.45 -8.73 10.19
CA GLU A 81 -10.48 -7.84 11.36
C GLU A 81 -9.36 -8.13 12.35
N LEU A 82 -8.94 -9.39 12.46
CA LEU A 82 -7.89 -9.83 13.38
C LEU A 82 -6.51 -9.27 13.03
N LEU A 83 -6.23 -8.99 11.76
CA LEU A 83 -4.98 -8.33 11.31
C LEU A 83 -5.04 -6.82 11.56
N ARG A 84 -6.24 -6.22 11.54
CA ARG A 84 -6.44 -4.84 12.00
C ARG A 84 -6.24 -4.76 13.50
N ALA A 85 -6.92 -5.63 14.25
CA ALA A 85 -6.80 -5.71 15.70
C ALA A 85 -5.38 -6.03 16.16
N SER A 86 -4.64 -6.91 15.46
CA SER A 86 -3.23 -7.17 15.79
C SER A 86 -2.33 -5.97 15.47
N LYS A 87 -2.61 -5.23 14.39
CA LYS A 87 -1.87 -4.03 14.04
C LYS A 87 -2.19 -2.87 14.98
N ASP A 88 -3.46 -2.73 15.38
CA ASP A 88 -3.91 -1.80 16.40
C ASP A 88 -3.32 -2.17 17.76
N LEU A 89 -3.23 -3.47 18.08
CA LEU A 89 -2.60 -3.97 19.30
C LEU A 89 -1.08 -3.78 19.26
N GLU A 90 -0.39 -3.99 18.13
CA GLU A 90 1.04 -3.64 17.97
C GLU A 90 1.26 -2.14 18.15
N MET A 91 0.37 -1.29 17.63
CA MET A 91 0.41 0.16 17.85
C MET A 91 0.14 0.54 19.32
N LEU A 92 -0.68 -0.23 20.03
CA LEU A 92 -0.95 -0.04 21.47
C LEU A 92 0.16 -0.60 22.35
N GLU A 93 0.76 -1.73 22.00
CA GLU A 93 1.94 -2.31 22.66
C GLU A 93 3.17 -1.42 22.49
N MET A 94 3.28 -0.74 21.34
CA MET A 94 4.28 0.33 21.13
C MET A 94 4.03 1.57 22.00
N ASN A 95 2.86 1.67 22.64
CA ASN A 95 2.49 2.74 23.58
C ASN A 95 2.20 2.21 25.00
N GLY A 96 2.44 0.92 25.25
CA GLY A 96 2.04 0.19 26.45
C GLY A 96 3.20 -0.09 27.40
N SER A 97 2.95 0.09 28.70
CA SER A 97 3.86 -0.24 29.78
C SER A 97 4.16 -1.75 29.88
N GLU A 98 5.39 -2.11 30.27
CA GLU A 98 6.01 -3.44 30.17
C GLU A 98 5.27 -4.59 30.89
N GLU A 99 4.27 -4.33 31.72
CA GLU A 99 3.51 -5.36 32.45
C GLU A 99 2.51 -6.15 31.56
N GLU A 100 2.05 -5.62 30.42
CA GLU A 100 1.05 -6.29 29.57
C GLU A 100 1.66 -7.37 28.65
N LYS A 101 2.96 -7.28 28.35
CA LYS A 101 3.72 -8.17 27.46
C LYS A 101 3.85 -9.62 27.96
N MET A 102 3.67 -9.86 29.26
CA MET A 102 3.88 -11.17 29.87
C MET A 102 2.66 -12.09 29.77
N THR A 103 1.47 -11.53 29.55
CA THR A 103 0.22 -12.31 29.47
C THR A 103 -0.04 -12.87 28.06
N ILE A 104 0.54 -12.26 27.03
CA ILE A 104 0.30 -12.57 25.62
C ILE A 104 1.10 -13.79 25.15
N ASN A 105 2.26 -14.04 25.75
CA ASN A 105 3.15 -15.14 25.33
C ASN A 105 2.57 -16.53 25.65
N SER A 106 1.66 -16.62 26.62
CA SER A 106 1.09 -17.88 27.11
C SER A 106 -0.08 -18.40 26.27
N THR A 107 -0.71 -17.56 25.43
CA THR A 107 -1.83 -17.96 24.55
C THR A 107 -1.39 -18.30 23.13
N VAL A 108 -0.17 -17.92 22.74
CA VAL A 108 0.37 -18.16 21.39
C VAL A 108 0.94 -19.58 21.24
N GLY A 109 1.28 -20.25 22.34
CA GLY A 109 1.89 -21.58 22.35
C GLY A 109 1.01 -22.73 21.82
N ASP A 110 -0.31 -22.55 21.76
CA ASP A 110 -1.25 -23.61 21.33
C ASP A 110 -1.65 -23.50 19.83
N SER A 111 -1.32 -22.38 19.16
CA SER A 111 -1.69 -22.13 17.76
C SER A 111 -0.67 -22.61 16.72
N GLN A 112 0.48 -23.13 17.14
CA GLN A 112 1.52 -23.61 16.21
C GLN A 112 1.25 -25.01 15.64
N ASN A 113 0.42 -25.83 16.30
CA ASN A 113 0.24 -27.25 15.93
C ASN A 113 -0.81 -27.51 14.83
N ALA A 114 -1.57 -26.51 14.38
CA ALA A 114 -2.57 -26.66 13.31
C ALA A 114 -2.01 -26.31 11.90
N PHE A 115 -0.69 -26.35 11.74
CA PHE A 115 0.02 -25.96 10.51
C PHE A 115 -0.09 -27.00 9.35
N GLN A 116 -0.85 -28.09 9.51
CA GLN A 116 -0.87 -29.16 8.53
C GLN A 116 -2.28 -29.68 8.18
N GLU A 117 -3.10 -28.86 7.53
CA GLU A 117 -4.35 -29.34 6.93
C GLU A 117 -4.37 -29.05 5.41
N LYS A 118 -4.65 -30.11 4.66
CA LYS A 118 -4.41 -30.33 3.23
C LYS A 118 -5.11 -29.30 2.33
N PHE A 119 -4.38 -28.81 1.33
CA PHE A 119 -4.94 -28.14 0.15
C PHE A 119 -6.00 -29.02 -0.53
N SER A 120 -7.25 -28.55 -0.58
CA SER A 120 -8.30 -29.21 -1.34
C SER A 120 -9.09 -28.16 -2.14
N CYS A 121 -9.05 -28.27 -3.47
CA CYS A 121 -9.73 -27.37 -4.42
C CYS A 121 -11.26 -27.26 -4.20
N ARG A 122 -11.84 -28.15 -3.39
CA ARG A 122 -13.25 -28.15 -3.04
C ARG A 122 -13.61 -27.13 -1.94
N SER A 123 -12.63 -26.73 -1.13
CA SER A 123 -12.80 -25.67 -0.12
C SER A 123 -12.82 -24.25 -0.73
N LEU A 124 -12.35 -24.09 -1.97
CA LEU A 124 -12.34 -22.81 -2.71
C LEU A 124 -13.74 -22.31 -3.12
N VAL A 125 -14.75 -23.19 -3.14
CA VAL A 125 -16.06 -22.89 -3.75
C VAL A 125 -17.18 -22.71 -2.71
N PHE A 126 -17.00 -23.25 -1.49
CA PHE A 126 -17.99 -23.18 -0.40
C PHE A 126 -17.29 -23.07 0.97
N PRO A 127 -17.02 -21.85 1.48
CA PRO A 127 -16.70 -21.68 2.89
C PRO A 127 -17.98 -21.82 3.73
N SER A 128 -17.96 -22.71 4.72
CA SER A 128 -19.12 -23.03 5.56
C SER A 128 -19.08 -22.37 6.94
N GLU A 129 -18.30 -21.30 7.13
CA GLU A 129 -18.18 -20.59 8.42
C GLU A 129 -18.07 -19.06 8.29
N ASP A 130 -18.83 -18.36 9.14
CA ASP A 130 -19.13 -16.92 9.17
C ASP A 130 -17.99 -16.02 9.72
N ILE A 131 -16.74 -16.50 9.73
CA ILE A 131 -15.62 -15.79 10.40
C ILE A 131 -14.41 -15.70 9.45
N PRO A 132 -13.78 -14.53 9.27
CA PRO A 132 -12.62 -14.38 8.41
C PRO A 132 -11.37 -14.98 9.07
N THR A 133 -11.06 -16.23 8.77
CA THR A 133 -9.81 -16.91 9.16
C THR A 133 -8.61 -16.37 8.33
N HIS A 134 -7.38 -16.50 8.84
CA HIS A 134 -6.14 -16.07 8.16
C HIS A 134 -5.96 -16.69 6.75
N LEU A 135 -6.58 -17.85 6.51
CA LEU A 135 -6.66 -18.51 5.20
C LEU A 135 -7.56 -17.75 4.21
N SER A 136 -8.71 -17.24 4.65
CA SER A 136 -9.62 -16.44 3.82
C SER A 136 -8.96 -15.14 3.37
N GLY A 137 -8.23 -14.45 4.26
CA GLY A 137 -7.47 -13.25 3.91
C GLY A 137 -6.37 -13.51 2.87
N ARG A 138 -5.64 -14.63 3.02
CA ARG A 138 -4.62 -15.05 2.04
C ARG A 138 -5.24 -15.41 0.68
N ILE A 139 -6.42 -16.04 0.68
CA ILE A 139 -7.17 -16.35 -0.56
C ILE A 139 -7.63 -15.06 -1.25
N VAL A 140 -8.13 -14.07 -0.51
CA VAL A 140 -8.52 -12.78 -1.12
C VAL A 140 -7.30 -12.09 -1.72
N TYR A 141 -6.17 -12.08 -1.01
CA TYR A 141 -4.94 -11.46 -1.51
C TYR A 141 -4.45 -12.15 -2.80
N ILE A 142 -4.39 -13.49 -2.80
CA ILE A 142 -4.03 -14.26 -3.99
C ILE A 142 -5.03 -14.02 -5.13
N SER A 143 -6.34 -14.08 -4.87
CA SER A 143 -7.37 -13.84 -5.88
C SER A 143 -7.27 -12.42 -6.46
N THR A 144 -7.04 -11.42 -5.61
CA THR A 144 -6.87 -10.02 -6.02
C THR A 144 -5.65 -9.84 -6.91
N THR A 145 -4.51 -10.44 -6.55
CA THR A 145 -3.29 -10.38 -7.37
C THR A 145 -3.46 -11.10 -8.70
N VAL A 146 -4.10 -12.28 -8.71
CA VAL A 146 -4.42 -13.02 -9.95
C VAL A 146 -5.35 -12.22 -10.86
N VAL A 147 -6.37 -11.57 -10.31
CA VAL A 147 -7.27 -10.69 -11.05
C VAL A 147 -6.51 -9.51 -11.65
N ALA A 148 -5.65 -8.84 -10.87
CA ALA A 148 -4.85 -7.71 -11.38
C ALA A 148 -3.90 -8.11 -12.52
N VAL A 149 -3.23 -9.28 -12.40
CA VAL A 149 -2.37 -9.82 -13.46
C VAL A 149 -3.19 -10.18 -14.70
N THR A 150 -4.37 -10.79 -14.53
CA THR A 150 -5.27 -11.16 -15.63
C THR A 150 -5.79 -9.93 -16.37
N ILE A 151 -6.18 -8.87 -15.65
CA ILE A 151 -6.56 -7.58 -16.24
C ILE A 151 -5.41 -7.02 -17.07
N THR A 152 -4.19 -7.00 -16.51
CA THR A 152 -3.01 -6.47 -17.19
C THR A 152 -2.70 -7.23 -18.48
N ALA A 153 -2.75 -8.56 -18.44
CA ALA A 153 -2.55 -9.41 -19.61
C ALA A 153 -3.63 -9.19 -20.68
N LEU A 154 -4.91 -9.15 -20.27
CA LEU A 154 -6.03 -8.91 -21.18
C LEU A 154 -5.90 -7.53 -21.86
N CYS A 155 -5.62 -6.48 -21.09
CA CYS A 155 -5.41 -5.13 -21.63
C CYS A 155 -4.21 -5.05 -22.57
N GLY A 156 -3.11 -5.75 -22.27
CA GLY A 156 -1.92 -5.80 -23.13
C GLY A 156 -2.21 -6.45 -24.49
N ILE A 157 -2.93 -7.58 -24.50
CA ILE A 157 -3.34 -8.24 -25.75
C ILE A 157 -4.26 -7.35 -26.57
N LEU A 158 -5.25 -6.72 -25.93
CA LEU A 158 -6.20 -5.82 -26.60
C LEU A 158 -5.51 -4.59 -27.19
N ALA A 159 -4.47 -4.07 -26.53
CA ALA A 159 -3.74 -2.89 -27.01
C ALA A 159 -2.74 -3.20 -28.13
N HIS A 160 -1.98 -4.30 -28.04
CA HIS A 160 -0.91 -4.61 -29.00
C HIS A 160 -1.43 -5.33 -30.26
N GLU A 161 -2.35 -6.30 -30.10
CA GLU A 161 -2.76 -7.24 -31.15
C GLU A 161 -4.18 -6.97 -31.67
N TRP A 162 -4.65 -5.72 -31.59
CA TRP A 162 -5.98 -5.33 -32.08
C TRP A 162 -6.20 -5.73 -33.55
N GLY A 163 -5.17 -5.56 -34.39
CA GLY A 163 -5.23 -5.92 -35.80
C GLY A 163 -5.30 -7.44 -36.05
N ALA A 164 -4.66 -8.26 -35.21
CA ALA A 164 -4.74 -9.71 -35.32
C ALA A 164 -6.10 -10.25 -34.85
N LEU A 165 -6.72 -9.56 -33.89
CA LEU A 165 -8.08 -9.83 -33.43
C LEU A 165 -9.12 -9.53 -34.53
N GLN A 166 -8.98 -8.40 -35.24
CA GLN A 166 -9.86 -8.05 -36.38
C GLN A 166 -9.75 -9.03 -37.55
N LYS A 167 -8.57 -9.63 -37.75
CA LYS A 167 -8.35 -10.69 -38.76
C LYS A 167 -8.94 -12.04 -38.35
N GLY A 168 -9.53 -12.15 -37.16
CA GLY A 168 -10.17 -13.38 -36.68
C GLY A 168 -9.17 -14.49 -36.35
N SER A 169 -7.94 -14.15 -35.94
CA SER A 169 -6.98 -15.17 -35.49
C SER A 169 -7.53 -15.91 -34.28
N ILE A 170 -7.85 -17.19 -34.48
CA ILE A 170 -8.50 -18.04 -33.48
C ILE A 170 -7.69 -18.07 -32.19
N GLY A 171 -6.36 -18.08 -32.27
CA GLY A 171 -5.47 -18.11 -31.10
C GLY A 171 -5.65 -16.92 -30.16
N TRP A 172 -5.65 -15.70 -30.70
CA TRP A 172 -5.82 -14.47 -29.90
C TRP A 172 -7.25 -14.34 -29.36
N VAL A 173 -8.25 -14.73 -30.14
CA VAL A 173 -9.66 -14.73 -29.69
C VAL A 173 -9.85 -15.72 -28.53
N VAL A 174 -9.33 -16.94 -28.65
CA VAL A 174 -9.39 -17.95 -27.58
C VAL A 174 -8.65 -17.46 -26.33
N ALA A 175 -7.47 -16.87 -26.48
CA ALA A 175 -6.71 -16.31 -25.36
C ALA A 175 -7.51 -15.21 -24.62
N CYS A 176 -8.13 -14.28 -25.35
CA CYS A 176 -8.97 -13.23 -24.75
C CYS A 176 -10.18 -13.81 -24.01
N VAL A 177 -10.87 -14.79 -24.59
CA VAL A 177 -12.03 -15.44 -23.95
C VAL A 177 -11.61 -16.19 -22.69
N LEU A 178 -10.47 -16.89 -22.71
CA LEU A 178 -9.94 -17.58 -21.54
C LEU A 178 -9.58 -16.60 -20.41
N LEU A 179 -8.87 -15.51 -20.73
CA LEU A 179 -8.52 -14.47 -19.76
C LEU A 179 -9.77 -13.79 -19.17
N LEU A 180 -10.78 -13.53 -20.00
CA LEU A 180 -12.05 -12.97 -19.54
C LEU A 180 -12.81 -13.95 -18.63
N GLY A 181 -12.76 -15.25 -18.94
CA GLY A 181 -13.29 -16.30 -18.07
C GLY A 181 -12.60 -16.35 -16.71
N ILE A 182 -11.26 -16.27 -16.67
CA ILE A 182 -10.47 -16.21 -15.43
C ILE A 182 -10.80 -14.95 -14.64
N LEU A 183 -10.95 -13.80 -15.30
CA LEU A 183 -11.31 -12.54 -14.67
C LEU A 183 -12.69 -12.61 -13.99
N LEU A 184 -13.69 -13.17 -14.70
CA LEU A 184 -15.03 -13.37 -14.16
C LEU A 184 -15.04 -14.38 -13.01
N ALA A 185 -14.28 -15.47 -13.13
CA ALA A 185 -14.14 -16.46 -12.06
C ALA A 185 -13.50 -15.85 -10.80
N GLY A 186 -12.40 -15.11 -10.95
CA GLY A 186 -11.74 -14.40 -9.84
C GLY A 186 -12.67 -13.37 -9.18
N THR A 187 -13.42 -12.61 -9.99
CA THR A 187 -14.42 -11.65 -9.48
C THR A 187 -15.55 -12.36 -8.74
N ALA A 188 -16.04 -13.50 -9.24
CA ALA A 188 -17.07 -14.30 -8.59
C ALA A 188 -16.56 -14.94 -7.28
N ILE A 189 -15.30 -15.35 -7.22
CA ILE A 189 -14.66 -15.83 -5.98
C ILE A 189 -14.63 -14.70 -4.95
N ILE A 190 -14.16 -13.50 -5.33
CA ILE A 190 -14.12 -12.33 -4.44
C ILE A 190 -15.53 -11.93 -3.98
N TRP A 191 -16.53 -12.00 -4.88
CA TRP A 191 -17.93 -11.74 -4.55
C TRP A 191 -18.49 -12.75 -3.55
N ARG A 192 -18.08 -14.01 -3.63
CA ARG A 192 -18.53 -15.09 -2.73
C ARG A 192 -17.84 -15.07 -1.36
N GLN A 193 -16.75 -14.32 -1.19
CA GLN A 193 -16.07 -14.23 0.10
C GLN A 193 -16.81 -13.29 1.06
N PRO A 194 -16.93 -13.67 2.34
CA PRO A 194 -17.62 -12.85 3.33
C PRO A 194 -16.89 -11.52 3.51
N GLU A 195 -17.62 -10.42 3.31
CA GLU A 195 -17.11 -9.06 3.42
C GLU A 195 -16.90 -8.68 4.90
N SER A 196 -15.81 -7.96 5.22
CA SER A 196 -15.60 -7.48 6.59
C SER A 196 -16.73 -6.50 6.97
N LYS A 197 -17.30 -6.66 8.17
CA LYS A 197 -18.39 -5.81 8.69
C LYS A 197 -17.90 -4.44 9.17
N THR A 198 -16.73 -3.98 8.71
CA THR A 198 -16.15 -2.70 9.10
C THR A 198 -17.03 -1.54 8.66
N ARG A 199 -17.31 -0.64 9.59
CA ARG A 199 -17.95 0.65 9.32
C ARG A 199 -16.92 1.56 8.64
N LEU A 200 -16.64 1.35 7.36
CA LEU A 200 -15.89 2.33 6.58
C LEU A 200 -16.74 3.61 6.46
N THR A 201 -16.19 4.75 6.85
CA THR A 201 -16.84 6.08 6.82
C THR A 201 -17.36 6.45 5.41
N PHE A 202 -16.78 5.85 4.38
CA PHE A 202 -17.25 5.94 2.99
C PHE A 202 -17.66 4.55 2.47
N LYS A 203 -18.95 4.37 2.21
CA LYS A 203 -19.50 3.18 1.55
C LYS A 203 -19.68 3.45 0.07
N VAL A 204 -18.89 2.79 -0.77
CA VAL A 204 -19.12 2.74 -2.22
C VAL A 204 -20.16 1.64 -2.49
N PRO A 205 -21.34 1.93 -3.07
CA PRO A 205 -22.32 0.88 -3.40
C PRO A 205 -21.84 0.08 -4.62
N GLY A 206 -21.72 -1.26 -4.51
CA GLY A 206 -21.36 -2.14 -5.65
C GLY A 206 -19.95 -2.74 -5.63
N LEU A 207 -19.44 -3.12 -4.45
CA LEU A 207 -18.22 -3.93 -4.36
C LEU A 207 -18.50 -5.38 -4.80
N PRO A 208 -17.53 -6.09 -5.39
CA PRO A 208 -16.17 -5.71 -5.82
C PRO A 208 -16.06 -5.11 -7.24
N LEU A 209 -17.17 -4.95 -7.96
CA LEU A 209 -17.15 -4.61 -9.39
C LEU A 209 -16.59 -3.21 -9.68
N LEU A 210 -16.91 -2.21 -8.85
CA LEU A 210 -16.49 -0.82 -9.11
C LEU A 210 -14.96 -0.62 -9.04
N PRO A 211 -14.23 -1.08 -8.00
CA PRO A 211 -12.77 -1.03 -8.01
C PRO A 211 -12.14 -1.79 -9.18
N LEU A 212 -12.68 -2.96 -9.52
CA LEU A 212 -12.15 -3.77 -10.63
C LEU A 212 -12.37 -3.11 -12.00
N PHE A 213 -13.53 -2.51 -12.21
CA PHE A 213 -13.81 -1.76 -13.43
C PHE A 213 -12.89 -0.54 -13.55
N SER A 214 -12.65 0.20 -12.45
CA SER A 214 -11.70 1.31 -12.42
C SER A 214 -10.29 0.86 -12.80
N ILE A 215 -9.79 -0.24 -12.20
CA ILE A 215 -8.47 -0.80 -12.52
C ILE A 215 -8.40 -1.22 -14.00
N LEU A 216 -9.45 -1.87 -14.52
CA LEU A 216 -9.50 -2.29 -15.93
C LEU A 216 -9.39 -1.09 -16.89
N VAL A 217 -10.21 -0.06 -16.67
CA VAL A 217 -10.19 1.14 -17.53
C VAL A 217 -8.84 1.85 -17.44
N ASN A 218 -8.29 2.02 -16.23
CA ASN A 218 -7.01 2.70 -16.04
C ASN A 218 -5.86 1.95 -16.71
N ILE A 219 -5.78 0.63 -16.54
CA ILE A 219 -4.74 -0.20 -17.15
C ILE A 219 -4.91 -0.22 -18.68
N TYR A 220 -6.13 -0.31 -19.20
CA TYR A 220 -6.38 -0.24 -20.63
C TYR A 220 -5.93 1.09 -21.24
N LEU A 221 -6.17 2.21 -20.55
CA LEU A 221 -5.66 3.51 -20.98
C LEU A 221 -4.14 3.56 -20.90
N MET A 222 -3.53 3.02 -19.84
CA MET A 222 -2.07 2.95 -19.72
C MET A 222 -1.41 2.15 -20.85
N MET A 223 -2.04 1.06 -21.31
CA MET A 223 -1.51 0.23 -22.41
C MET A 223 -1.58 0.91 -23.79
N GLN A 224 -2.38 1.97 -23.94
CA GLN A 224 -2.46 2.75 -25.18
C GLN A 224 -1.40 3.87 -25.26
N LEU A 225 -0.66 4.13 -24.19
CA LEU A 225 0.38 5.16 -24.21
C LEU A 225 1.61 4.66 -24.96
N ASP A 226 2.27 5.58 -25.66
CA ASP A 226 3.50 5.29 -26.40
C ASP A 226 4.60 4.70 -25.50
N ALA A 227 5.41 3.80 -26.08
CA ALA A 227 6.54 3.18 -25.40
C ALA A 227 7.55 4.21 -24.85
N GLY A 228 7.69 5.36 -25.51
CA GLY A 228 8.51 6.48 -25.01
C GLY A 228 8.00 7.06 -23.69
N THR A 229 6.68 7.08 -23.47
CA THR A 229 6.10 7.53 -22.20
C THR A 229 6.43 6.55 -21.08
N TRP A 230 6.32 5.25 -21.35
CA TRP A 230 6.69 4.19 -20.41
C TRP A 230 8.18 4.23 -20.05
N ALA A 231 9.06 4.48 -21.02
CA ALA A 231 10.49 4.65 -20.75
C ALA A 231 10.76 5.85 -19.82
N ARG A 232 10.18 7.01 -20.11
CA ARG A 232 10.32 8.21 -19.26
C ARG A 232 9.77 7.96 -17.85
N PHE A 233 8.59 7.35 -17.74
CA PHE A 233 7.99 6.98 -16.46
C PHE A 233 8.88 6.02 -15.66
N ALA A 234 9.44 5.00 -16.31
CA ALA A 234 10.35 4.05 -15.67
C ALA A 234 11.63 4.73 -15.13
N VAL A 235 12.21 5.69 -15.88
CA VAL A 235 13.35 6.49 -15.39
C VAL A 235 12.96 7.29 -14.15
N TRP A 236 11.80 7.95 -14.15
CA TRP A 236 11.32 8.70 -12.99
C TRP A 236 11.08 7.81 -11.77
N MET A 237 10.48 6.64 -11.97
CA MET A 237 10.31 5.65 -10.92
C MET A 237 11.65 5.15 -10.38
N ALA A 238 12.64 4.90 -11.25
CA ALA A 238 13.97 4.48 -10.85
C ALA A 238 14.68 5.55 -10.00
N ILE A 239 14.57 6.84 -10.37
CA ILE A 239 15.09 7.95 -9.56
C ILE A 239 14.39 8.00 -8.21
N GLY A 240 13.06 7.92 -8.18
CA GLY A 240 12.27 7.91 -6.94
C GLY A 240 12.65 6.75 -6.02
N PHE A 241 12.79 5.55 -6.56
CA PHE A 241 13.25 4.38 -5.82
C PHE A 241 14.70 4.53 -5.34
N ALA A 242 15.61 5.07 -6.15
CA ALA A 242 16.99 5.31 -5.73
C ALA A 242 17.05 6.28 -4.52
N ILE A 243 16.23 7.33 -4.53
CA ILE A 243 16.11 8.26 -3.39
C ILE A 243 15.50 7.54 -2.17
N TYR A 244 14.43 6.77 -2.38
CA TYR A 244 13.77 6.03 -1.30
C TYR A 244 14.66 4.97 -0.65
N PHE A 245 15.33 4.13 -1.45
CA PHE A 245 16.21 3.08 -0.95
C PHE A 245 17.53 3.63 -0.39
N GLY A 246 18.07 4.68 -1.00
CA GLY A 246 19.33 5.28 -0.56
C GLY A 246 19.19 6.15 0.69
N TYR A 247 18.15 6.97 0.76
CA TYR A 247 17.93 7.90 1.86
C TYR A 247 16.76 7.49 2.76
N GLY A 248 15.59 7.25 2.18
CA GLY A 248 14.33 7.00 2.90
C GLY A 248 14.38 5.80 3.84
N LEU A 249 14.89 4.65 3.40
CA LEU A 249 14.98 3.45 4.25
C LEU A 249 15.85 3.65 5.50
N GLN A 250 16.90 4.46 5.42
CA GLN A 250 17.84 4.67 6.52
C GLN A 250 17.34 5.73 7.51
N HIS A 251 16.49 6.65 7.07
CA HIS A 251 16.04 7.83 7.83
C HIS A 251 14.54 7.82 8.17
N SER A 252 13.80 6.78 7.75
CA SER A 252 12.37 6.62 8.05
C SER A 252 12.16 6.53 9.57
N GLU A 253 11.38 7.46 10.12
CA GLU A 253 11.16 7.52 11.57
C GLU A 253 10.24 6.38 12.06
N GLU A 254 9.41 5.81 11.18
CA GLU A 254 8.56 4.64 11.47
C GLU A 254 9.35 3.38 11.88
N GLY A 255 10.63 3.26 11.48
CA GLY A 255 11.49 2.12 11.83
C GLY A 255 12.30 2.34 13.12
N GLN A 256 12.37 3.57 13.62
CA GLN A 256 12.97 3.87 14.90
C GLN A 256 11.86 3.81 15.94
N GLY A 257 11.72 2.66 16.59
CA GLY A 257 10.84 2.52 17.76
C GLY A 257 11.03 3.69 18.74
N PRO A 258 10.01 4.02 19.54
CA PRO A 258 9.96 5.25 20.33
C PRO A 258 11.29 5.50 21.06
N PRO A 259 11.78 6.76 21.10
CA PRO A 259 13.08 7.09 21.68
C PRO A 259 13.16 6.46 23.06
N GLN A 260 14.10 5.52 23.20
CA GLN A 260 14.24 4.71 24.39
C GLN A 260 14.07 5.57 25.64
N SER A 261 13.04 5.21 26.42
CA SER A 261 12.81 5.56 27.82
C SER A 261 13.99 5.16 28.74
N GLN A 262 15.19 4.90 28.22
CA GLN A 262 16.40 4.70 29.01
C GLN A 262 16.76 5.94 29.83
N SER A 263 16.39 7.16 29.40
CA SER A 263 16.65 8.35 30.23
C SER A 263 15.68 8.53 31.40
N ALA A 264 14.50 7.89 31.38
CA ALA A 264 13.52 7.97 32.47
C ALA A 264 13.69 6.80 33.46
N ALA A 265 13.93 5.59 32.95
CA ALA A 265 14.20 4.41 33.77
C ALA A 265 15.49 4.54 34.59
N ASN A 266 16.56 5.10 34.02
CA ASN A 266 17.84 5.26 34.73
C ASN A 266 17.79 6.38 35.80
N LYS A 267 16.88 7.35 35.66
CA LYS A 267 16.60 8.36 36.70
C LYS A 267 15.78 7.78 37.85
N GLY A 268 14.76 6.98 37.57
CA GLY A 268 13.92 6.33 38.59
C GLY A 268 14.68 5.29 39.42
N LEU A 269 15.57 4.52 38.80
CA LEU A 269 16.40 3.54 39.49
C LEU A 269 17.48 4.20 40.37
N SER A 270 18.00 5.36 39.94
CA SER A 270 18.96 6.14 40.74
C SER A 270 18.31 6.82 41.93
N SER A 271 17.05 7.29 41.82
CA SER A 271 16.33 7.90 42.95
C SER A 271 15.90 6.84 43.97
N ALA A 272 15.42 5.68 43.51
CA ALA A 272 15.03 4.59 44.40
C ALA A 272 16.22 4.03 45.20
N ASN A 273 17.39 3.88 44.57
CA ASN A 273 18.60 3.44 45.28
C ASN A 273 19.12 4.47 46.30
N SER A 274 18.88 5.77 46.07
CA SER A 274 19.24 6.80 47.05
C SER A 274 18.31 6.81 48.27
N GLU A 275 17.02 6.56 48.08
CA GLU A 275 16.04 6.48 49.19
C GLU A 275 16.25 5.22 50.04
N LEU A 276 16.47 4.05 49.39
CA LEU A 276 16.71 2.78 50.09
C LEU A 276 18.01 2.80 50.93
N SER A 277 19.04 3.51 50.45
CA SER A 277 20.30 3.68 51.19
C SER A 277 20.15 4.62 52.39
N GLN A 278 19.21 5.57 52.34
CA GLN A 278 18.90 6.47 53.45
C GLN A 278 18.07 5.77 54.53
N GLU A 279 17.16 4.87 54.14
CA GLU A 279 16.33 4.11 55.07
C GLU A 279 17.10 3.02 55.83
N MET A 280 18.13 2.43 55.22
CA MET A 280 19.00 1.43 55.88
C MET A 280 20.08 2.03 56.80
N ALA A 281 20.29 3.35 56.75
CA ALA A 281 21.29 4.06 57.54
C ALA A 281 20.72 4.78 58.78
N ALA A 282 19.41 4.73 58.99
CA ALA A 282 18.68 5.27 60.14
C ALA A 282 18.26 4.14 61.11
#